data_AF-A0A2Z6RQE1-F1
#
_entry.id   AF-A0A2Z6RQE1-F1
#
_cell.length_a   1.000
_cell.length_b   1.000
_cell.length_c   1.000
_cell.angle_alpha   90.00
_cell.angle_beta   90.00
_cell.angle_gamma   90.00
#
_symmetry.space_group_name_H-M   'P 1'
#
loop_
_entity.id
_entity.type
_entity.pdbx_description
1 polymer ?
#
loop_
_entity_poly.entity_id
_entity_poly.type
_entity_poly.pdbx_seq_one_letter_code
_entity_poly.pdbx_strand_id
1 'polypeptide(L)'
;MSNPEELPLEKLTISDQPPSVAKRQMLILYGSQTGCAQDVSERMSRQARRRHFAVRLYSMDAYHRENLINENLVIFFCSTTGQGDEPDNMKKFWKFLLRKNLPRDILNQMKFTVFGLGDSSYTRYNWPAKKLYKRLLQLGAQSIYPRGDGDDQHYLGIDGTLDPWLEGLWKILMEIYPLPPGLDVLHTDVLLYPLFHFRIEFVGLDSKNIADHDKICALLVKNERITAHDHHQDVRHMEFNINSSDSEYEPGDVLVVRPKNISKEVDEFIKMMGWEEIADKTFKLVPKYEDRKVPSHWDSVLTLRKMFENYLDIFSTPRRSFFEFLSFFTTNEDHTEKLKEFCSAEGQVRDLISAFFI
;
A
#
# COMPACT_ATOMS: atom_id res chain seq x y z
N MET A 1 -6.30 38.76 -3.47
CA MET A 1 -7.48 37.90 -3.67
C MET A 1 -7.42 37.38 -5.09
N SER A 2 -6.60 36.36 -5.27
CA SER A 2 -6.52 35.59 -6.52
C SER A 2 -7.38 34.37 -6.28
N ASN A 3 -8.41 34.20 -7.09
CA ASN A 3 -9.26 33.01 -7.08
C ASN A 3 -8.34 31.77 -7.18
N PRO A 4 -8.47 30.74 -6.34
CA PRO A 4 -7.81 29.48 -6.64
C PRO A 4 -8.39 29.00 -7.97
N GLU A 5 -7.62 29.14 -9.04
CA GLU A 5 -7.98 28.57 -10.34
C GLU A 5 -8.39 27.13 -10.07
N GLU A 6 -9.62 26.79 -10.45
CA GLU A 6 -10.07 25.41 -10.48
C GLU A 6 -8.97 24.62 -11.18
N LEU A 7 -8.31 23.70 -10.45
CA LEU A 7 -7.40 22.71 -11.02
C LEU A 7 -8.03 22.27 -12.34
N PRO A 8 -7.37 22.39 -13.50
CA PRO A 8 -8.00 22.14 -14.77
C PRO A 8 -8.37 20.65 -14.83
N LEU A 9 -9.61 20.36 -14.41
CA LEU A 9 -10.24 19.04 -14.48
C LEU A 9 -10.33 18.57 -15.94
N GLU A 10 -10.09 19.47 -16.90
CA GLU A 10 -9.97 19.18 -18.33
C GLU A 10 -8.80 18.23 -18.68
N LYS A 11 -7.73 18.16 -17.87
CA LYS A 11 -6.68 17.12 -18.02
C LYS A 11 -7.10 15.76 -17.44
N LEU A 12 -8.16 15.71 -16.63
CA LEU A 12 -8.66 14.48 -16.02
C LEU A 12 -9.67 13.81 -16.95
N THR A 13 -9.20 13.24 -18.06
CA THR A 13 -9.94 12.16 -18.71
C THR A 13 -9.93 10.94 -17.79
N ILE A 14 -10.90 10.92 -16.88
CA ILE A 14 -11.17 9.78 -16.02
C ILE A 14 -11.72 8.68 -16.93
N SER A 15 -10.94 7.61 -17.13
CA SER A 15 -11.46 6.41 -17.77
C SER A 15 -12.68 5.91 -16.98
N ASP A 16 -13.81 5.71 -17.67
CA ASP A 16 -14.98 5.04 -17.12
C ASP A 16 -14.61 3.68 -16.50
N GLN A 17 -15.49 3.20 -15.60
CA GLN A 17 -15.45 1.85 -15.02
C GLN A 17 -14.98 0.84 -16.07
N PRO A 18 -14.05 -0.08 -15.71
CA PRO A 18 -13.49 -1.00 -16.70
C PRO A 18 -14.65 -1.70 -17.42
N PRO A 19 -14.66 -1.74 -18.76
CA PRO A 19 -15.66 -2.50 -19.47
C PRO A 19 -15.66 -3.92 -18.88
N SER A 20 -16.85 -4.48 -18.66
CA SER A 20 -17.05 -5.86 -18.22
C SER A 20 -16.56 -6.81 -19.31
N VAL A 21 -15.25 -6.86 -19.55
CA VAL A 21 -14.62 -7.83 -20.42
C VAL A 21 -14.45 -9.05 -19.55
N ALA A 22 -15.49 -9.88 -19.50
CA ALA A 22 -15.59 -11.08 -18.67
C ALA A 22 -14.37 -12.04 -18.78
N LYS A 23 -13.53 -11.87 -19.82
CA LYS A 23 -12.33 -12.68 -20.08
C LYS A 23 -11.01 -12.12 -19.52
N ARG A 24 -10.94 -10.86 -19.05
CA ARG A 24 -9.69 -10.22 -18.56
C ARG A 24 -9.78 -9.87 -17.09
N GLN A 25 -10.05 -10.86 -16.24
CA GLN A 25 -10.08 -10.66 -14.79
C GLN A 25 -8.72 -11.02 -14.17
N MET A 26 -8.25 -10.19 -13.26
CA MET A 26 -7.01 -10.42 -12.51
C MET A 26 -7.26 -10.19 -11.03
N LEU A 27 -6.98 -11.20 -10.20
CA LEU A 27 -6.89 -11.03 -8.76
C LEU A 27 -5.44 -10.74 -8.38
N ILE A 28 -5.24 -9.73 -7.55
CA ILE A 28 -3.95 -9.40 -6.94
C ILE A 28 -4.11 -9.51 -5.43
N LEU A 29 -3.27 -10.32 -4.79
CA LEU A 29 -3.26 -10.51 -3.35
C LEU A 29 -1.90 -10.11 -2.78
N TYR A 30 -1.89 -9.34 -1.69
CA TYR A 30 -0.66 -8.96 -1.02
C TYR A 30 -0.62 -9.36 0.46
N GLY A 31 0.56 -9.79 0.89
CA GLY A 31 0.96 -9.89 2.30
C GLY A 31 2.03 -8.84 2.59
N SER A 32 1.78 -7.93 3.54
CA SER A 32 2.66 -6.80 3.86
C SER A 32 2.61 -6.44 5.34
N GLN A 33 3.76 -6.06 5.91
CA GLN A 33 3.86 -5.57 7.29
C GLN A 33 3.88 -4.05 7.36
N THR A 34 4.69 -3.41 6.50
CA THR A 34 4.95 -1.96 6.47
C THR A 34 4.51 -1.31 5.15
N GLY A 35 3.68 -2.00 4.37
CA GLY A 35 3.08 -1.46 3.14
C GLY A 35 3.94 -1.54 1.87
N CYS A 36 5.15 -2.13 1.89
CA CYS A 36 5.97 -2.25 0.68
C CYS A 36 5.31 -3.16 -0.38
N ALA A 37 4.88 -4.37 0.00
CA ALA A 37 4.18 -5.27 -0.92
C ALA A 37 2.83 -4.70 -1.38
N GLN A 38 2.17 -3.89 -0.53
CA GLN A 38 0.95 -3.20 -0.90
C GLN A 38 1.22 -2.21 -2.04
N ASP A 39 2.18 -1.31 -1.90
CA ASP A 39 2.51 -0.29 -2.91
C ASP A 39 2.92 -0.92 -4.25
N VAL A 40 3.73 -1.99 -4.22
CA VAL A 40 4.08 -2.75 -5.44
C VAL A 40 2.84 -3.42 -6.08
N SER A 41 1.95 -3.98 -5.28
CA SER A 41 0.71 -4.59 -5.78
C SER A 41 -0.26 -3.55 -6.38
N GLU A 42 -0.30 -2.34 -5.83
CA GLU A 42 -1.06 -1.21 -6.36
C GLU A 42 -0.46 -0.71 -7.69
N ARG A 43 0.87 -0.69 -7.82
CA ARG A 43 1.57 -0.40 -9.08
C ARG A 43 1.19 -1.42 -10.16
N MET A 44 1.22 -2.71 -9.85
CA MET A 44 0.76 -3.77 -10.76
C MET A 44 -0.72 -3.58 -11.14
N SER A 45 -1.57 -3.25 -10.16
CA SER A 45 -3.00 -2.96 -10.39
C SER A 45 -3.20 -1.80 -11.38
N ARG A 46 -2.46 -0.70 -11.24
CA ARG A 46 -2.50 0.42 -12.20
C ARG A 46 -2.06 -0.02 -13.60
N GLN A 47 -0.94 -0.75 -13.70
CA GLN A 47 -0.45 -1.26 -15.00
C GLN A 47 -1.42 -2.24 -15.67
N ALA A 48 -2.11 -3.06 -14.88
CA ALA A 48 -3.14 -4.00 -15.34
C ALA A 48 -4.39 -3.26 -15.85
N ARG A 49 -4.85 -2.25 -15.13
CA ARG A 49 -5.99 -1.42 -15.54
C ARG A 49 -5.71 -0.63 -16.83
N ARG A 50 -4.50 -0.11 -17.01
CA ARG A 50 -4.07 0.49 -18.29
C ARG A 50 -4.14 -0.50 -19.46
N ARG A 51 -4.00 -1.80 -19.18
CA ARG A 51 -4.11 -2.91 -20.14
C ARG A 51 -5.50 -3.56 -20.12
N HIS A 52 -6.53 -2.84 -19.67
CA HIS A 52 -7.93 -3.26 -19.67
C HIS A 52 -8.21 -4.58 -18.94
N PHE A 53 -7.47 -4.86 -17.87
CA PHE A 53 -7.86 -5.90 -16.91
C PHE A 53 -8.87 -5.35 -15.91
N ALA A 54 -9.90 -6.15 -15.62
CA ALA A 54 -10.75 -5.99 -14.45
C ALA A 54 -9.99 -6.51 -13.22
N VAL A 55 -9.43 -5.58 -12.43
CA VAL A 55 -8.56 -5.91 -11.31
C VAL A 55 -9.33 -5.92 -9.99
N ARG A 56 -9.17 -7.02 -9.24
CA ARG A 56 -9.51 -7.09 -7.82
C ARG A 56 -8.21 -7.09 -7.02
N LEU A 57 -8.07 -6.18 -6.06
CA LEU A 57 -6.88 -6.02 -5.24
C LEU A 57 -7.27 -6.07 -3.76
N TYR A 58 -6.70 -7.01 -3.02
CA TYR A 58 -6.96 -7.23 -1.60
C TYR A 58 -5.67 -7.57 -0.84
N SER A 59 -5.62 -7.16 0.43
CA SER A 59 -4.74 -7.84 1.40
C SER A 59 -5.22 -9.27 1.60
N MET A 60 -4.30 -10.19 1.92
CA MET A 60 -4.63 -11.61 2.06
C MET A 60 -5.62 -11.92 3.20
N ASP A 61 -5.74 -11.05 4.21
CA ASP A 61 -6.69 -11.17 5.31
C ASP A 61 -8.07 -10.58 5.02
N ALA A 62 -8.17 -9.63 4.08
CA ALA A 62 -9.43 -9.08 3.59
C ALA A 62 -10.10 -9.95 2.52
N TYR A 63 -9.33 -10.82 1.84
CA TYR A 63 -9.87 -11.73 0.84
C TYR A 63 -10.50 -13.00 1.45
N HIS A 64 -11.68 -13.37 0.98
CA HIS A 64 -12.35 -14.61 1.34
C HIS A 64 -11.64 -15.81 0.69
N ARG A 65 -10.65 -16.36 1.40
CA ARG A 65 -9.75 -17.44 0.94
C ARG A 65 -10.44 -18.68 0.36
N GLU A 66 -11.68 -18.98 0.75
CA GLU A 66 -12.47 -20.08 0.20
C GLU A 66 -12.79 -19.87 -1.29
N ASN A 67 -12.87 -18.61 -1.74
CA ASN A 67 -13.15 -18.27 -3.13
C ASN A 67 -11.97 -18.53 -4.06
N LEU A 68 -10.78 -18.82 -3.52
CA LEU A 68 -9.55 -19.01 -4.30
C LEU A 68 -9.69 -20.12 -5.36
N ILE A 69 -10.53 -21.12 -5.11
CA ILE A 69 -10.80 -22.23 -6.04
C ILE A 69 -11.49 -21.78 -7.34
N ASN A 70 -12.12 -20.60 -7.32
CA ASN A 70 -12.85 -20.02 -8.46
C ASN A 70 -11.99 -19.05 -9.27
N GLU A 71 -10.73 -18.82 -8.88
CA GLU A 71 -9.87 -17.79 -9.44
C GLU A 71 -8.98 -18.33 -10.56
N ASN A 72 -9.10 -17.75 -11.75
CA ASN A 72 -8.35 -18.19 -12.94
C ASN A 72 -6.96 -17.56 -13.04
N LEU A 73 -6.78 -16.31 -12.61
CA LEU A 73 -5.50 -15.59 -12.67
C LEU A 73 -5.26 -14.83 -11.36
N VAL A 74 -4.22 -15.23 -10.63
CA VAL A 74 -3.85 -14.62 -9.35
C VAL A 74 -2.39 -14.22 -9.32
N ILE A 75 -2.11 -12.95 -9.04
CA ILE A 75 -0.74 -12.44 -8.85
C ILE A 75 -0.54 -12.17 -7.36
N PHE A 76 0.48 -12.79 -6.78
CA PHE A 76 0.76 -12.66 -5.35
C PHE A 76 1.98 -11.78 -5.10
N PHE A 77 1.86 -10.86 -4.15
CA PHE A 77 2.97 -10.07 -3.62
C PHE A 77 3.15 -10.40 -2.14
N CYS A 78 4.36 -10.71 -1.70
CA CYS A 78 4.57 -11.19 -0.34
C CYS A 78 5.88 -10.68 0.25
N SER A 79 5.79 -9.84 1.28
CA SER A 79 6.95 -9.43 2.07
C SER A 79 7.43 -10.55 2.99
N THR A 80 8.70 -10.49 3.37
CA THR A 80 9.27 -11.28 4.46
C THR A 80 9.38 -10.43 5.73
N THR A 81 9.06 -11.00 6.89
CA THR A 81 9.16 -10.29 8.19
C THR A 81 10.04 -11.06 9.18
N GLY A 82 10.56 -10.34 10.18
CA GLY A 82 11.31 -10.92 11.30
C GLY A 82 12.38 -11.91 10.85
N GLN A 83 12.29 -13.14 11.34
CA GLN A 83 13.21 -14.23 11.02
C GLN A 83 12.65 -15.14 9.90
N GLY A 84 12.20 -14.52 8.80
CA GLY A 84 11.71 -15.23 7.63
C GLY A 84 10.25 -15.67 7.71
N ASP A 85 9.44 -14.97 8.50
CA ASP A 85 8.04 -15.26 8.74
C ASP A 85 7.12 -14.45 7.83
N GLU A 86 5.92 -14.96 7.57
CA GLU A 86 4.92 -14.24 6.79
C GLU A 86 4.39 -13.00 7.52
N PRO A 87 3.99 -11.95 6.79
CA PRO A 87 3.35 -10.78 7.38
C PRO A 87 2.06 -11.11 8.12
N ASP A 88 1.68 -10.28 9.09
CA ASP A 88 0.49 -10.51 9.91
C ASP A 88 -0.79 -10.67 9.08
N ASN A 89 -0.96 -9.81 8.08
CA ASN A 89 -2.11 -9.84 7.15
C ASN A 89 -2.08 -11.04 6.18
N MET A 90 -1.08 -11.93 6.24
CA MET A 90 -1.01 -13.18 5.49
C MET A 90 -1.25 -14.42 6.36
N LYS A 91 -0.99 -14.36 7.68
CA LYS A 91 -0.99 -15.54 8.58
C LYS A 91 -2.21 -16.45 8.43
N LYS A 92 -3.42 -15.86 8.41
CA LYS A 92 -4.68 -16.61 8.29
C LYS A 92 -4.79 -17.30 6.91
N PHE A 93 -4.47 -16.59 5.84
CA PHE A 93 -4.46 -17.12 4.47
C PHE A 93 -3.43 -18.25 4.32
N TRP A 94 -2.23 -18.07 4.89
CA TRP A 94 -1.17 -19.07 4.86
C TRP A 94 -1.55 -20.36 5.60
N LYS A 95 -2.08 -20.25 6.82
CA LYS A 95 -2.62 -21.39 7.59
C LYS A 95 -3.69 -22.17 6.83
N PHE A 96 -4.53 -21.48 6.07
CA PHE A 96 -5.55 -22.12 5.23
C PHE A 96 -4.91 -22.96 4.12
N LEU A 97 -3.95 -22.41 3.37
CA LEU A 97 -3.26 -23.15 2.31
C LEU A 97 -2.47 -24.36 2.85
N LEU A 98 -2.00 -24.32 4.09
CA LEU A 98 -1.25 -25.43 4.71
C LEU A 98 -2.13 -26.58 5.24
N ARG A 99 -3.46 -26.48 5.17
CA ARG A 99 -4.36 -27.55 5.63
C ARG A 99 -4.08 -28.87 4.88
N LYS A 100 -3.90 -29.95 5.63
CA LYS A 100 -3.55 -31.29 5.10
C LYS A 100 -4.67 -31.96 4.31
N ASN A 101 -5.92 -31.56 4.54
CA ASN A 101 -7.11 -32.12 3.91
C ASN A 101 -7.46 -31.46 2.56
N LEU A 102 -6.69 -30.46 2.10
CA LEU A 102 -6.88 -29.88 0.77
C LEU A 102 -6.47 -30.89 -0.31
N PRO A 103 -7.33 -31.17 -1.31
CA PRO A 103 -6.93 -31.92 -2.49
C PRO A 103 -5.73 -31.28 -3.19
N ARG A 104 -4.86 -32.11 -3.77
CA ARG A 104 -3.59 -31.68 -4.40
C ARG A 104 -3.79 -30.93 -5.72
N ASP A 105 -4.99 -30.95 -6.26
CA ASP A 105 -5.40 -30.37 -7.53
C ASP A 105 -6.50 -29.32 -7.35
N ILE A 106 -6.80 -28.91 -6.10
CA ILE A 106 -7.89 -27.98 -5.79
C ILE A 106 -7.75 -26.62 -6.51
N LEU A 107 -6.52 -26.24 -6.90
CA LEU A 107 -6.23 -25.01 -7.65
C LEU A 107 -5.81 -25.28 -9.11
N ASN A 108 -6.16 -26.43 -9.69
CA ASN A 108 -5.74 -26.82 -11.05
C ASN A 108 -6.14 -25.84 -12.17
N GLN A 109 -7.18 -25.03 -11.97
CA GLN A 109 -7.61 -24.00 -12.93
C GLN A 109 -6.86 -22.67 -12.76
N MET A 110 -6.14 -22.49 -11.64
CA MET A 110 -5.48 -21.24 -11.32
C MET A 110 -4.17 -21.10 -12.08
N LYS A 111 -4.05 -20.02 -12.86
CA LYS A 111 -2.78 -19.46 -13.31
C LYS A 111 -2.26 -18.48 -12.27
N PHE A 112 -0.98 -18.54 -11.93
CA PHE A 112 -0.42 -17.63 -10.94
C PHE A 112 1.04 -17.26 -11.19
N THR A 113 1.49 -16.22 -10.50
CA THR A 113 2.91 -16.03 -10.20
C THR A 113 3.03 -15.32 -8.85
N VAL A 114 4.25 -15.28 -8.31
CA VAL A 114 4.56 -14.69 -7.00
C VAL A 114 5.74 -13.73 -7.17
N PHE A 115 5.64 -12.55 -6.58
CA PHE A 115 6.77 -11.67 -6.35
C PHE A 115 7.01 -11.54 -4.85
N GLY A 116 8.20 -11.93 -4.42
CA GLY A 116 8.66 -11.77 -3.05
C GLY A 116 9.35 -10.43 -2.85
N LEU A 117 9.11 -9.80 -1.70
CA LEU A 117 9.88 -8.65 -1.25
C LEU A 117 10.68 -9.09 -0.01
N GLY A 118 11.99 -9.01 -0.09
CA GLY A 118 12.89 -9.40 0.98
C GLY A 118 14.21 -8.65 0.93
N ASP A 119 15.12 -9.04 1.81
CA ASP A 119 16.43 -8.45 1.97
C ASP A 119 17.45 -9.60 2.05
N SER A 120 18.43 -9.61 1.16
CA SER A 120 19.43 -10.67 1.05
C SER A 120 20.46 -10.70 2.18
N SER A 121 20.53 -9.66 3.02
CA SER A 121 21.31 -9.67 4.26
C SER A 121 20.73 -10.63 5.32
N TYR A 122 19.45 -11.00 5.19
CA TYR A 122 18.79 -11.95 6.08
C TYR A 122 18.91 -13.39 5.54
N THR A 123 19.22 -14.34 6.43
CA THR A 123 19.37 -15.76 6.07
C THR A 123 18.14 -16.35 5.39
N ARG A 124 16.94 -15.91 5.78
CA ARG A 124 15.66 -16.36 5.21
C ARG A 124 15.12 -15.37 4.18
N TYR A 125 16.00 -14.95 3.27
CA TYR A 125 15.67 -14.10 2.13
C TYR A 125 14.47 -14.64 1.31
N ASN A 126 13.42 -13.83 1.18
CA ASN A 126 12.20 -14.12 0.41
C ASN A 126 11.47 -15.43 0.80
N TRP A 127 11.63 -15.87 2.05
CA TRP A 127 11.21 -17.21 2.48
C TRP A 127 9.69 -17.47 2.42
N PRO A 128 8.81 -16.55 2.85
CA PRO A 128 7.36 -16.70 2.71
C PRO A 128 6.93 -16.80 1.24
N ALA A 129 7.46 -15.95 0.36
CA ALA A 129 7.18 -15.99 -1.08
C ALA A 129 7.63 -17.31 -1.72
N LYS A 130 8.82 -17.80 -1.34
CA LYS A 130 9.36 -19.12 -1.74
C LYS A 130 8.43 -20.26 -1.34
N LYS A 131 7.96 -20.26 -0.09
CA LYS A 131 7.02 -21.25 0.44
C LYS A 131 5.66 -21.17 -0.25
N LEU A 132 5.12 -19.97 -0.42
CA LEU A 132 3.84 -19.72 -1.09
C LEU A 132 3.86 -20.27 -2.52
N TYR A 133 4.89 -19.92 -3.30
CA TYR A 133 5.06 -20.40 -4.67
C TYR A 133 5.07 -21.93 -4.74
N LYS A 134 5.89 -22.58 -3.90
CA LYS A 134 5.95 -24.06 -3.85
C LYS A 134 4.61 -24.67 -3.46
N ARG A 135 3.91 -24.07 -2.49
CA ARG A 135 2.63 -24.59 -2.00
C ARG A 135 1.53 -24.47 -3.05
N LEU A 136 1.48 -23.38 -3.81
CA LEU A 136 0.51 -23.21 -4.91
C LEU A 136 0.71 -24.28 -6.00
N LEU A 137 1.95 -24.57 -6.38
CA LEU A 137 2.25 -25.68 -7.30
C LEU A 137 1.78 -27.04 -6.74
N GLN A 138 2.00 -27.30 -5.45
CA GLN A 138 1.55 -28.54 -4.79
C GLN A 138 0.03 -28.69 -4.71
N LEU A 139 -0.71 -27.59 -4.84
CA LEU A 139 -2.18 -27.56 -4.88
C LEU A 139 -2.72 -27.54 -6.31
N GLY A 140 -1.87 -27.72 -7.32
CA GLY A 140 -2.23 -27.89 -8.71
C GLY A 140 -2.21 -26.61 -9.55
N ALA A 141 -1.96 -25.45 -8.93
CA ALA A 141 -1.91 -24.19 -9.67
C ALA A 141 -0.76 -24.17 -10.68
N GLN A 142 -0.99 -23.51 -11.82
CA GLN A 142 -0.03 -23.39 -12.91
C GLN A 142 0.72 -22.05 -12.83
N SER A 143 2.03 -22.10 -12.65
CA SER A 143 2.85 -20.89 -12.72
C SER A 143 2.94 -20.40 -14.18
N ILE A 144 2.58 -19.15 -14.43
CA ILE A 144 2.68 -18.53 -15.77
C ILE A 144 3.98 -17.77 -15.99
N TYR A 145 4.68 -17.42 -14.91
CA TYR A 145 5.93 -16.68 -14.97
C TYR A 145 6.79 -17.01 -13.74
N PRO A 146 8.14 -17.07 -13.87
CA PRO A 146 9.00 -17.36 -12.73
C PRO A 146 8.76 -16.43 -11.53
N ARG A 147 8.94 -16.97 -10.33
CA ARG A 147 8.88 -16.17 -9.10
C ARG A 147 9.95 -15.07 -9.15
N GLY A 148 9.58 -13.83 -8.85
CA GLY A 148 10.52 -12.75 -8.59
C GLY A 148 10.94 -12.76 -7.12
N ASP A 149 12.23 -12.58 -6.86
CA ASP A 149 12.78 -12.42 -5.51
C ASP A 149 13.39 -11.01 -5.44
N GLY A 150 12.60 -10.02 -5.04
CA GLY A 150 13.05 -8.64 -4.87
C GLY A 150 13.95 -8.47 -3.66
N ASP A 151 15.02 -7.70 -3.83
CA ASP A 151 16.09 -7.50 -2.84
C ASP A 151 16.22 -6.03 -2.45
N ASP A 152 16.01 -5.72 -1.18
CA ASP A 152 16.20 -4.38 -0.64
C ASP A 152 17.68 -3.95 -0.60
N GLN A 153 18.62 -4.90 -0.62
CA GLN A 153 20.07 -4.62 -0.66
C GLN A 153 20.60 -4.29 -2.05
N HIS A 154 19.76 -4.44 -3.09
CA HIS A 154 20.15 -4.05 -4.43
C HIS A 154 20.34 -2.52 -4.51
N TYR A 155 21.27 -2.03 -5.35
CA TYR A 155 21.57 -0.58 -5.42
C TYR A 155 20.40 0.28 -5.94
N LEU A 156 19.42 -0.35 -6.61
CA LEU A 156 18.13 0.24 -7.00
C LEU A 156 16.99 -0.16 -6.05
N GLY A 157 17.32 -0.73 -4.89
CA GLY A 157 16.39 -1.44 -4.01
C GLY A 157 15.62 -2.53 -4.74
N ILE A 158 14.41 -2.79 -4.27
CA ILE A 158 13.50 -3.79 -4.83
C ILE A 158 13.23 -3.63 -6.33
N ASP A 159 13.31 -2.39 -6.85
CA ASP A 159 13.00 -2.08 -8.25
C ASP A 159 13.99 -2.71 -9.24
N GLY A 160 15.23 -2.94 -8.81
CA GLY A 160 16.23 -3.62 -9.64
C GLY A 160 15.81 -5.04 -10.07
N THR A 161 14.96 -5.70 -9.27
CA THR A 161 14.35 -6.98 -9.65
C THR A 161 12.91 -6.81 -10.14
N LEU A 162 12.15 -5.90 -9.54
CA LEU A 162 10.73 -5.71 -9.86
C LEU A 162 10.51 -5.22 -11.29
N ASP A 163 11.28 -4.24 -11.75
CA ASP A 163 11.09 -3.64 -13.08
C ASP A 163 11.29 -4.67 -14.21
N PRO A 164 12.42 -5.42 -14.26
CA PRO A 164 12.59 -6.51 -15.23
C PRO A 164 11.55 -7.62 -15.09
N TRP A 165 11.15 -7.94 -13.86
CA TRP A 165 10.14 -8.97 -13.61
C TRP A 165 8.76 -8.57 -14.13
N LEU A 166 8.35 -7.32 -13.92
CA LEU A 166 7.10 -6.77 -14.45
C LEU A 166 7.13 -6.73 -15.98
N GLU A 167 8.24 -6.30 -16.58
CA GLU A 167 8.38 -6.27 -18.04
C GLU A 167 8.19 -7.67 -18.66
N GLY A 168 8.88 -8.67 -18.10
CA GLY A 168 8.77 -10.06 -18.57
C GLY A 168 7.39 -10.67 -18.31
N LEU A 169 6.80 -10.42 -17.14
CA LEU A 169 5.44 -10.86 -16.83
C LEU A 169 4.42 -10.26 -17.81
N TRP A 170 4.56 -8.98 -18.15
CA TRP A 170 3.64 -8.33 -19.09
C TRP A 170 3.70 -8.92 -20.49
N LYS A 171 4.89 -9.31 -20.98
CA LYS A 171 5.02 -10.01 -22.27
C LYS A 171 4.15 -11.27 -22.28
N ILE A 172 4.26 -12.11 -21.25
CA ILE A 172 3.46 -13.34 -21.13
C ILE A 172 1.96 -13.04 -20.94
N LEU A 173 1.61 -12.09 -20.08
CA LEU A 173 0.20 -11.76 -19.83
C LEU A 173 -0.50 -11.24 -21.08
N MET A 174 0.19 -10.47 -21.92
CA MET A 174 -0.38 -9.93 -23.16
C MET A 174 -0.49 -10.99 -24.26
N GLU A 175 0.32 -12.05 -24.22
CA GLU A 175 0.16 -13.23 -25.07
C GLU A 175 -1.04 -14.09 -24.64
N ILE A 176 -1.17 -14.36 -23.34
CA ILE A 176 -2.27 -15.19 -22.81
C ILE A 176 -3.61 -14.45 -22.86
N TYR A 177 -3.58 -13.13 -22.64
CA TYR A 177 -4.74 -12.24 -22.62
C TYR A 177 -4.50 -11.07 -23.59
N PRO A 178 -4.66 -11.26 -24.91
CA PRO A 178 -4.49 -10.20 -25.90
C PRO A 178 -5.58 -9.14 -25.79
N LEU A 179 -5.26 -7.90 -26.18
CA LEU A 179 -6.18 -6.76 -26.11
C LEU A 179 -7.47 -7.07 -26.89
N PRO A 180 -8.64 -6.64 -26.38
CA PRO A 180 -9.86 -6.68 -27.18
C PRO A 180 -9.66 -5.89 -28.49
N PRO A 181 -10.29 -6.31 -29.60
CA PRO A 181 -10.17 -5.59 -30.87
C PRO A 181 -10.55 -4.12 -30.74
N GLY A 182 -9.69 -3.23 -31.27
CA GLY A 182 -9.92 -1.78 -31.24
C GLY A 182 -9.55 -1.08 -29.93
N LEU A 183 -8.95 -1.77 -28.96
CA LEU A 183 -8.42 -1.15 -27.75
C LEU A 183 -6.89 -1.18 -27.73
N ASP A 184 -6.30 -0.04 -27.41
CA ASP A 184 -4.86 0.11 -27.12
C ASP A 184 -4.61 0.21 -25.61
N VAL A 185 -3.36 -0.02 -25.19
CA VAL A 185 -2.96 0.24 -23.81
C VAL A 185 -3.12 1.73 -23.50
N LEU A 186 -3.77 2.06 -22.39
CA LEU A 186 -3.94 3.45 -21.96
C LEU A 186 -2.57 4.10 -21.72
N HIS A 187 -2.37 5.27 -22.33
CA HIS A 187 -1.15 6.05 -22.19
C HIS A 187 -0.87 6.37 -20.71
N THR A 188 0.40 6.48 -20.31
CA THR A 188 0.80 6.74 -18.92
C THR A 188 0.25 8.07 -18.40
N ASP A 189 -0.01 9.01 -19.29
CA ASP A 189 -0.51 10.36 -18.97
C ASP A 189 -2.02 10.42 -18.73
N VAL A 190 -2.72 9.30 -18.88
CA VAL A 190 -4.14 9.20 -18.50
C VAL A 190 -4.24 8.93 -17.01
N LEU A 191 -4.97 9.78 -16.28
CA LEU A 191 -5.33 9.53 -14.89
C LEU A 191 -6.37 8.41 -14.82
N LEU A 192 -6.03 7.32 -14.13
CA LEU A 192 -6.97 6.24 -13.88
C LEU A 192 -7.99 6.63 -12.80
N TYR A 193 -9.22 6.14 -12.94
CA TYR A 193 -10.22 6.24 -11.87
C TYR A 193 -9.66 5.73 -10.54
N PRO A 194 -9.87 6.39 -9.39
CA PRO A 194 -9.30 5.98 -8.12
C PRO A 194 -9.86 4.61 -7.66
N LEU A 195 -9.01 3.75 -7.09
CA LEU A 195 -9.46 2.47 -6.52
C LEU A 195 -10.36 2.67 -5.30
N PHE A 196 -10.12 3.76 -4.56
CA PHE A 196 -10.90 4.16 -3.40
C PHE A 196 -11.65 5.44 -3.73
N HIS A 197 -12.97 5.34 -3.84
CA HIS A 197 -13.83 6.50 -4.07
C HIS A 197 -14.71 6.72 -2.85
N PHE A 198 -14.50 7.85 -2.17
CA PHE A 198 -15.32 8.28 -1.05
C PHE A 198 -16.10 9.55 -1.39
N ARG A 199 -17.31 9.67 -0.84
CA ARG A 199 -18.05 10.92 -0.72
C ARG A 199 -17.75 11.51 0.66
N ILE A 200 -17.44 12.81 0.70
CA ILE A 200 -17.27 13.55 1.94
C ILE A 200 -18.63 14.13 2.33
N GLU A 201 -19.10 13.80 3.53
CA GLU A 201 -20.33 14.36 4.10
C GLU A 201 -20.00 15.18 5.34
N PHE A 202 -20.14 16.50 5.24
CA PHE A 202 -19.95 17.38 6.39
C PHE A 202 -21.07 17.17 7.42
N VAL A 203 -20.69 17.05 8.69
CA VAL A 203 -21.60 16.81 9.82
C VAL A 203 -21.47 17.94 10.84
N GLY A 204 -22.54 18.23 11.57
CA GLY A 204 -22.53 19.20 12.67
C GLY A 204 -21.78 18.71 13.92
N LEU A 205 -21.40 19.66 14.80
CA LEU A 205 -20.58 19.47 15.99
C LEU A 205 -21.14 18.48 17.04
N ASP A 206 -22.42 18.11 16.96
CA ASP A 206 -23.09 17.29 17.98
C ASP A 206 -22.85 15.77 17.86
N SER A 207 -21.99 15.33 16.95
CA SER A 207 -21.68 13.91 16.79
C SER A 207 -20.62 13.45 17.80
N LYS A 208 -20.98 13.34 19.08
CA LYS A 208 -20.22 12.51 20.03
C LYS A 208 -20.43 11.05 19.65
N ASN A 209 -19.42 10.41 19.07
CA ASN A 209 -19.15 8.98 19.26
C ASN A 209 -17.80 8.61 18.63
N ILE A 210 -16.86 8.22 19.48
CA ILE A 210 -15.69 7.45 19.07
C ILE A 210 -15.71 6.19 19.92
N ALA A 211 -16.12 5.08 19.31
CA ALA A 211 -15.88 3.77 19.85
C ALA A 211 -14.44 3.39 19.45
N ASP A 212 -13.51 3.59 20.37
CA ASP A 212 -12.08 3.28 20.19
C ASP A 212 -11.82 1.86 20.71
N HIS A 213 -12.19 0.85 19.92
CA HIS A 213 -12.20 -0.53 20.39
C HIS A 213 -10.84 -1.25 20.39
N ASP A 214 -9.73 -0.55 20.15
CA ASP A 214 -8.43 -1.22 19.94
C ASP A 214 -7.21 -0.37 20.35
N LYS A 215 -7.34 0.51 21.35
CA LYS A 215 -6.23 1.33 21.86
C LYS A 215 -6.06 1.16 23.36
N ILE A 216 -4.87 0.74 23.77
CA ILE A 216 -4.39 0.85 25.14
C ILE A 216 -3.76 2.23 25.28
N CYS A 217 -4.34 3.08 26.13
CA CYS A 217 -3.75 4.36 26.50
C CYS A 217 -2.78 4.13 27.67
N ALA A 218 -1.48 4.11 27.38
CA ALA A 218 -0.45 3.97 28.40
C ALA A 218 0.15 5.34 28.78
N LEU A 219 0.37 5.58 30.07
CA LEU A 219 1.02 6.81 30.53
C LEU A 219 2.55 6.65 30.44
N LEU A 220 3.22 7.52 29.70
CA LEU A 220 4.69 7.58 29.71
C LEU A 220 5.15 8.17 31.05
N VAL A 221 5.72 7.33 31.92
CA VAL A 221 6.17 7.73 33.26
C VAL A 221 7.66 8.07 33.32
N LYS A 222 8.45 7.61 32.34
CA LYS A 222 9.86 7.92 32.23
C LYS A 222 10.30 8.08 30.78
N ASN A 223 11.19 9.02 30.52
CA ASN A 223 11.78 9.27 29.21
C ASN A 223 13.17 9.87 29.41
N GLU A 224 14.19 9.01 29.46
CA GLU A 224 15.56 9.38 29.81
C GLU A 224 16.53 9.02 28.69
N ARG A 225 17.41 9.95 28.33
CA ARG A 225 18.50 9.66 27.41
C ARG A 225 19.53 8.75 28.09
N ILE A 226 19.88 7.65 27.42
CA ILE A 226 20.88 6.68 27.90
C ILE A 226 22.23 6.81 27.19
N THR A 227 22.29 7.52 26.05
CA THR A 227 23.56 7.89 25.41
C THR A 227 24.17 9.13 26.07
N ALA A 228 25.50 9.27 25.99
CA ALA A 228 26.18 10.49 26.41
C ALA A 228 25.63 11.72 25.66
N HIS A 229 25.60 12.90 26.29
CA HIS A 229 24.98 14.11 25.74
C HIS A 229 25.60 14.58 24.42
N ASP A 230 26.89 14.34 24.24
CA ASP A 230 27.70 14.66 23.06
C ASP A 230 27.64 13.58 21.97
N HIS A 231 27.07 12.41 22.25
CA HIS A 231 26.84 11.39 21.24
C HIS A 231 25.82 11.88 20.20
N HIS A 232 26.08 11.66 18.92
CA HIS A 232 25.22 12.16 17.84
C HIS A 232 23.82 11.49 17.80
N GLN A 233 23.71 10.23 18.23
CA GLN A 233 22.43 9.52 18.36
C GLN A 233 21.86 9.65 19.79
N ASP A 234 20.64 10.20 19.90
CA ASP A 234 19.84 10.21 21.13
C ASP A 234 19.06 8.89 21.25
N VAL A 235 19.51 8.01 22.13
CA VAL A 235 18.80 6.76 22.47
C VAL A 235 18.18 6.93 23.84
N ARG A 236 16.91 6.58 23.97
CA ARG A 236 16.13 6.82 25.20
C ARG A 236 15.57 5.55 25.80
N HIS A 237 15.58 5.50 27.12
CA HIS A 237 14.81 4.57 27.93
C HIS A 237 13.45 5.19 28.25
N MET A 238 12.39 4.48 27.88
CA MET A 238 11.02 4.91 28.12
C MET A 238 10.29 3.87 28.97
N GLU A 239 9.59 4.30 30.00
CA GLU A 239 8.74 3.45 30.83
C GLU A 239 7.28 3.88 30.66
N PHE A 240 6.42 2.92 30.37
CA PHE A 240 4.98 3.14 30.20
C PHE A 240 4.23 2.44 31.33
N ASN A 241 3.37 3.18 32.02
CA ASN A 241 2.42 2.60 32.97
C ASN A 241 1.18 2.12 32.20
N ILE A 242 0.94 0.82 32.25
CA ILE A 242 -0.17 0.11 31.61
C ILE A 242 -0.97 -0.54 32.74
N ASN A 243 -2.29 -0.37 32.76
CA ASN A 243 -3.09 -1.11 33.74
C ASN A 243 -3.04 -2.59 33.38
N SER A 244 -2.82 -3.47 34.36
CA SER A 244 -2.76 -4.92 34.15
C SER A 244 -4.05 -5.53 33.60
N SER A 245 -5.18 -4.80 33.67
CA SER A 245 -6.43 -5.16 33.01
C SER A 245 -6.41 -4.97 31.50
N ASP A 246 -5.51 -4.13 30.98
CA ASP A 246 -5.56 -3.64 29.61
C ASP A 246 -4.66 -4.46 28.67
N SER A 247 -3.61 -5.13 29.19
CA SER A 247 -2.80 -6.09 28.44
C SER A 247 -1.90 -6.93 29.36
N GLU A 248 -1.77 -8.21 29.05
CA GLU A 248 -0.65 -9.05 29.48
C GLU A 248 0.46 -8.96 28.42
N TYR A 249 1.73 -9.01 28.84
CA TYR A 249 2.88 -9.10 27.93
C TYR A 249 4.00 -9.92 28.60
N GLU A 250 4.82 -10.56 27.78
CA GLU A 250 5.98 -11.32 28.21
C GLU A 250 7.30 -10.68 27.73
N PRO A 251 8.44 -10.93 28.41
CA PRO A 251 9.74 -10.50 27.93
C PRO A 251 10.02 -11.00 26.51
N GLY A 252 10.23 -10.06 25.59
CA GLY A 252 10.43 -10.36 24.16
C GLY A 252 9.26 -9.93 23.28
N ASP A 253 8.11 -9.59 23.87
CA ASP A 253 7.00 -8.99 23.13
C ASP A 253 7.36 -7.61 22.56
N VAL A 254 6.66 -7.23 21.49
CA VAL A 254 6.88 -5.99 20.77
C VAL A 254 5.78 -4.98 21.11
N LEU A 255 6.18 -3.83 21.67
CA LEU A 255 5.29 -2.68 21.83
C LEU A 255 5.21 -1.90 20.51
N VAL A 256 4.00 -1.76 19.97
CA VAL A 256 3.73 -0.92 18.79
C VAL A 256 3.19 0.43 19.25
N VAL A 257 4.01 1.48 19.13
CA VAL A 257 3.62 2.86 19.44
C VAL A 257 3.02 3.50 18.20
N ARG A 258 1.83 4.11 18.33
CA ARG A 258 1.21 4.89 17.26
C ARG A 258 1.63 6.36 17.40
N PRO A 259 2.50 6.88 16.50
CA PRO A 259 2.93 8.27 16.57
C PRO A 259 1.81 9.21 16.13
N LYS A 260 2.01 10.51 16.41
CA LYS A 260 1.25 11.60 15.81
C LYS A 260 2.22 12.58 15.18
N ASN A 261 1.82 13.16 14.06
CA ASN A 261 2.56 14.28 13.50
C ASN A 261 2.49 15.49 14.45
N ILE A 262 3.52 16.32 14.40
CA ILE A 262 3.62 17.50 15.27
C ILE A 262 2.57 18.51 14.83
N SER A 263 1.66 18.91 15.72
CA SER A 263 0.53 19.80 15.38
C SER A 263 0.97 21.10 14.71
N LYS A 264 2.11 21.67 15.13
CA LYS A 264 2.67 22.88 14.51
C LYS A 264 3.05 22.66 13.04
N GLU A 265 3.67 21.53 12.71
CA GLU A 265 4.06 21.20 11.33
C GLU A 265 2.82 20.89 10.48
N VAL A 266 1.80 20.26 11.08
CA VAL A 266 0.50 20.06 10.43
C VAL A 266 -0.19 21.41 10.15
N ASP A 267 -0.14 22.37 11.07
CA ASP A 267 -0.63 23.75 10.85
C ASP A 267 0.09 24.44 9.69
N GLU A 268 1.41 24.36 9.65
CA GLU A 268 2.23 24.91 8.57
C GLU A 268 1.88 24.26 7.22
N PHE A 269 1.68 22.94 7.20
CA PHE A 269 1.23 22.20 6.02
C PHE A 269 -0.18 22.63 5.57
N ILE A 270 -1.15 22.70 6.48
CA ILE A 270 -2.52 23.15 6.16
C ILE A 270 -2.52 24.56 5.56
N LYS A 271 -1.72 25.46 6.13
CA LYS A 271 -1.54 26.83 5.64
C LYS A 271 -0.91 26.86 4.26
N MET A 272 0.13 26.04 4.03
CA MET A 272 0.76 25.92 2.71
C MET A 272 -0.25 25.47 1.64
N MET A 273 -1.18 24.60 2.00
CA MET A 273 -2.22 24.10 1.10
C MET A 273 -3.44 25.04 0.97
N GLY A 274 -3.53 26.10 1.78
CA GLY A 274 -4.68 27.03 1.80
C GLY A 274 -5.97 26.39 2.33
N TRP A 275 -5.86 25.43 3.25
CA TRP A 275 -6.98 24.63 3.76
C TRP A 275 -7.50 25.06 5.14
N GLU A 276 -7.08 26.22 5.64
CA GLU A 276 -7.42 26.69 7.00
C GLU A 276 -8.95 26.72 7.24
N GLU A 277 -9.72 27.20 6.27
CA GLU A 277 -11.19 27.35 6.36
C GLU A 277 -11.95 26.01 6.41
N ILE A 278 -11.31 24.90 6.07
CA ILE A 278 -11.92 23.56 6.05
C ILE A 278 -11.23 22.57 7.00
N ALA A 279 -10.08 22.94 7.55
CA ALA A 279 -9.22 22.07 8.35
C ALA A 279 -9.95 21.38 9.51
N ASP A 280 -10.81 22.14 10.19
CA ASP A 280 -11.51 21.75 11.41
C ASP A 280 -13.00 21.44 11.19
N LYS A 281 -13.47 21.47 9.94
CA LYS A 281 -14.84 21.06 9.61
C LYS A 281 -14.96 19.55 9.73
N THR A 282 -15.93 19.10 10.52
CA THR A 282 -16.19 17.67 10.74
C THR A 282 -16.89 17.03 9.54
N PHE A 283 -16.41 15.86 9.13
CA PHE A 283 -17.00 15.09 8.04
C PHE A 283 -16.91 13.58 8.25
N LYS A 284 -17.68 12.84 7.45
CA LYS A 284 -17.62 11.38 7.31
C LYS A 284 -17.15 11.01 5.91
N LEU A 285 -16.38 9.94 5.82
CA LEU A 285 -16.00 9.30 4.55
C LEU A 285 -16.98 8.18 4.24
N VAL A 286 -17.85 8.41 3.26
CA VAL A 286 -18.84 7.42 2.82
C VAL A 286 -18.34 6.73 1.55
N PRO A 287 -18.06 5.42 1.58
CA PRO A 287 -17.58 4.72 0.39
C PRO A 287 -18.65 4.66 -0.68
N LYS A 288 -18.28 4.89 -1.94
CA LYS A 288 -19.21 4.73 -3.07
C LYS A 288 -19.45 3.27 -3.46
N TYR A 289 -18.56 2.36 -3.07
CA TYR A 289 -18.64 0.94 -3.38
C TYR A 289 -18.53 0.11 -2.10
N GLU A 290 -19.36 -0.94 -1.95
CA GLU A 290 -19.44 -1.74 -0.71
C GLU A 290 -18.15 -2.48 -0.36
N ASP A 291 -17.32 -2.80 -1.36
CA ASP A 291 -16.06 -3.55 -1.22
C ASP A 291 -14.87 -2.66 -0.80
N ARG A 292 -15.04 -1.34 -0.79
CA ARG A 292 -13.98 -0.38 -0.41
C ARG A 292 -14.36 0.30 0.88
N LYS A 293 -13.79 -0.14 2.00
CA LYS A 293 -14.07 0.42 3.33
C LYS A 293 -12.96 1.36 3.76
N VAL A 294 -13.35 2.40 4.50
CA VAL A 294 -12.39 3.18 5.31
C VAL A 294 -11.73 2.22 6.29
N PRO A 295 -10.42 2.32 6.55
CA PRO A 295 -9.77 1.45 7.52
C PRO A 295 -10.49 1.49 8.86
N SER A 296 -10.75 0.32 9.45
CA SER A 296 -11.57 0.20 10.66
C SER A 296 -11.00 0.91 11.89
N HIS A 297 -9.71 1.24 11.86
CA HIS A 297 -9.01 1.96 12.92
C HIS A 297 -9.11 3.50 12.78
N TRP A 298 -9.73 3.99 11.71
CA TRP A 298 -10.03 5.41 11.54
C TRP A 298 -11.32 5.76 12.26
N ASP A 299 -11.39 6.97 12.78
CA ASP A 299 -12.60 7.44 13.43
C ASP A 299 -13.74 7.64 12.43
N SER A 300 -14.97 7.39 12.89
CA SER A 300 -16.16 7.51 12.04
C SER A 300 -16.47 8.95 11.61
N VAL A 301 -16.01 9.93 12.41
CA VAL A 301 -16.09 11.36 12.14
C VAL A 301 -14.67 11.94 12.24
N LEU A 302 -14.26 12.65 11.19
CA LEU A 302 -12.91 13.16 11.00
C LEU A 302 -12.92 14.68 10.76
N THR A 303 -11.76 15.29 10.94
CA THR A 303 -11.41 16.60 10.38
C THR A 303 -10.14 16.42 9.55
N LEU A 304 -9.84 17.34 8.63
CA LEU A 304 -8.59 17.26 7.84
C LEU A 304 -7.37 17.32 8.75
N ARG A 305 -7.39 18.21 9.75
CA ARG A 305 -6.36 18.30 10.78
C ARG A 305 -6.12 16.96 11.47
N LYS A 306 -7.20 16.32 11.93
CA LYS A 306 -7.11 15.02 12.62
C LYS A 306 -6.57 13.93 11.71
N MET A 307 -6.90 13.96 10.41
CA MET A 307 -6.32 13.05 9.42
C MET A 307 -4.82 13.23 9.29
N PHE A 308 -4.35 14.47 9.13
CA PHE A 308 -2.93 14.77 9.02
C PHE A 308 -2.17 14.53 10.33
N GLU A 309 -2.78 14.70 11.49
CA GLU A 309 -2.12 14.44 12.77
C GLU A 309 -1.99 12.94 13.10
N ASN A 310 -3.00 12.12 12.77
CA ASN A 310 -3.13 10.78 13.35
C ASN A 310 -3.12 9.62 12.34
N TYR A 311 -3.36 9.87 11.05
CA TYR A 311 -3.62 8.79 10.10
C TYR A 311 -2.80 8.86 8.81
N LEU A 312 -2.36 10.06 8.41
CA LEU A 312 -1.60 10.27 7.19
C LEU A 312 -0.17 10.66 7.50
N ASP A 313 0.77 9.98 6.84
CA ASP A 313 2.17 10.35 6.87
C ASP A 313 2.45 11.39 5.79
N ILE A 314 2.56 12.65 6.19
CA ILE A 314 2.80 13.79 5.29
C ILE A 314 4.27 14.24 5.22
N PHE A 315 5.15 13.60 6.00
CA PHE A 315 6.57 13.99 6.12
C PHE A 315 7.54 12.87 5.73
N SER A 316 7.04 11.66 5.45
CA SER A 316 7.86 10.59 4.88
C SER A 316 8.42 10.94 3.52
N THR A 317 9.55 10.32 3.18
CA THR A 317 10.10 10.34 1.82
C THR A 317 9.03 9.82 0.84
N PRO A 318 8.61 10.63 -0.14
CA PRO A 318 7.55 10.22 -1.04
C PRO A 318 7.97 9.02 -1.90
N ARG A 319 7.04 8.08 -2.09
CA ARG A 319 7.24 6.91 -2.95
C ARG A 319 7.04 7.28 -4.43
N ARG A 320 7.45 6.40 -5.35
CA ARG A 320 7.21 6.60 -6.80
C ARG A 320 5.75 6.85 -7.13
N SER A 321 4.85 6.10 -6.49
CA SER A 321 3.42 6.26 -6.67
C SER A 321 2.96 7.69 -6.35
N PHE A 322 3.56 8.35 -5.35
CA PHE A 322 3.27 9.74 -5.04
C PHE A 322 3.65 10.67 -6.18
N PHE A 323 4.87 10.56 -6.73
CA PHE A 323 5.30 11.38 -7.87
C PHE A 323 4.50 11.09 -9.14
N GLU A 324 4.17 9.82 -9.38
CA GLU A 324 3.28 9.39 -10.48
C GLU A 324 1.95 10.13 -10.37
N PHE A 325 1.31 10.12 -9.20
CA PHE A 325 0.04 10.81 -9.00
C PHE A 325 0.18 12.33 -9.09
N LEU A 326 1.19 12.92 -8.45
CA LEU A 326 1.40 14.36 -8.45
C LEU A 326 1.62 14.92 -9.86
N SER A 327 2.23 14.12 -10.76
CA SER A 327 2.44 14.50 -12.16
C SER A 327 1.14 14.83 -12.92
N PHE A 328 -0.01 14.30 -12.48
CA PHE A 328 -1.31 14.61 -13.10
C PHE A 328 -1.92 15.94 -12.61
N PHE A 329 -1.45 16.47 -11.48
CA PHE A 329 -2.06 17.63 -10.82
C PHE A 329 -1.24 18.91 -10.97
N THR A 330 -0.03 18.83 -11.52
CA THR A 330 0.76 20.02 -11.86
C THR A 330 0.32 20.63 -13.19
N THR A 331 0.31 21.96 -13.26
CA THR A 331 0.08 22.72 -14.50
C THR A 331 1.38 23.04 -15.24
N ASN A 332 2.53 22.96 -14.55
CA ASN A 332 3.85 23.23 -15.12
C ASN A 332 4.43 21.98 -15.79
N GLU A 333 4.85 22.11 -17.06
CA GLU A 333 5.40 21.02 -17.89
C GLU A 333 6.77 20.54 -17.41
N ASP A 334 7.67 21.45 -17.03
CA ASP A 334 8.98 21.11 -16.47
C ASP A 334 8.84 20.30 -15.17
N HIS A 335 7.89 20.69 -14.32
CA HIS A 335 7.55 19.93 -13.11
C HIS A 335 7.02 18.54 -13.46
N THR A 336 6.19 18.44 -14.50
CA THR A 336 5.63 17.16 -14.95
C THR A 336 6.73 16.21 -15.41
N GLU A 337 7.68 16.70 -16.21
CA GLU A 337 8.83 15.93 -16.68
C GLU A 337 9.69 15.45 -15.51
N LYS A 338 9.98 16.34 -14.54
CA LYS A 338 10.76 15.98 -13.36
C LYS A 338 10.06 14.96 -12.45
N LEU A 339 8.75 15.09 -12.25
CA LEU A 339 7.96 14.12 -11.48
C LEU A 339 7.93 12.74 -12.17
N LYS A 340 7.88 12.71 -13.50
CA LYS A 340 7.97 11.47 -14.28
C LYS A 340 9.37 10.85 -14.17
N GLU A 341 10.43 11.64 -14.12
CA GLU A 341 11.80 11.15 -13.86
C GLU A 341 11.88 10.44 -12.50
N PHE A 342 11.30 10.99 -11.44
CA PHE A 342 11.25 10.38 -10.10
C PHE A 342 10.46 9.07 -10.02
N CYS A 343 9.69 8.72 -11.06
CA CYS A 343 9.02 7.44 -11.15
C CYS A 343 9.95 6.29 -11.60
N SER A 344 11.19 6.58 -12.00
CA SER A 344 12.15 5.60 -12.49
C SER A 344 13.10 5.04 -11.42
N ALA A 345 13.58 3.81 -11.67
CA ALA A 345 14.86 3.24 -11.23
C ALA A 345 15.84 4.25 -10.63
N GLU A 346 16.34 5.02 -11.58
CA GLU A 346 17.50 5.85 -11.51
C GLU A 346 17.16 7.22 -10.93
N GLY A 347 15.98 7.74 -11.22
CA GLY A 347 15.52 9.05 -10.72
C GLY A 347 15.42 9.10 -9.20
N GLN A 348 15.08 7.98 -8.55
CA GLN A 348 15.07 7.91 -7.09
C GLN A 348 16.46 7.82 -6.45
N VAL A 349 17.47 7.37 -7.21
CA VAL A 349 18.85 7.19 -6.70
C VAL A 349 19.71 8.42 -6.99
N ARG A 350 19.51 9.07 -8.14
CA ARG A 350 20.33 10.20 -8.60
C ARG A 350 20.05 11.50 -7.85
N ASP A 351 18.79 11.76 -7.58
CA ASP A 351 18.39 12.91 -6.80
C ASP A 351 18.09 12.40 -5.40
N LEU A 352 19.00 12.66 -4.46
CA LEU A 352 18.75 12.49 -3.03
C LEU A 352 17.50 13.32 -2.68
N ILE A 353 16.31 12.71 -2.75
CA ILE A 353 15.04 13.31 -2.34
C ILE A 353 15.12 13.73 -0.85
N SER A 354 16.08 13.19 -0.10
CA SER A 354 16.46 13.63 1.24
C SER A 354 17.09 15.03 1.32
N ALA A 355 17.54 15.63 0.22
CA ALA A 355 18.15 16.97 0.22
C ALA A 355 17.14 18.11 -0.05
N PHE A 356 15.94 17.80 -0.54
CA PHE A 356 14.93 18.81 -0.91
C PHE A 356 13.73 18.90 0.06
N PHE A 357 13.61 17.98 1.01
CA PHE A 357 12.45 17.87 1.91
C PHE A 357 12.79 17.76 3.42
N ILE A 358 13.96 18.24 3.86
CA ILE A 358 14.30 18.39 5.29
C ILE A 358 14.41 19.88 5.63
#